data_AF-A0A1Q8ZRJ2-F1
#
_entry.id   AF-A0A1Q8ZRJ2-F1
#
_cell.length_a   1.000
_cell.length_b   1.000
_cell.length_c   1.000
_cell.angle_alpha   90.00
_cell.angle_beta   90.00
_cell.angle_gamma   90.00
#
_symmetry.space_group_name_H-M   'P 1'
#
loop_
_entity.id
_entity.type
_entity.pdbx_description
1 polymer ?
#
loop_
_entity_poly.entity_id
_entity_poly.type
_entity_poly.pdbx_seq_one_letter_code
_entity_poly.pdbx_strand_id
1 'polypeptide(L)'
;MFDVVYTYWPHILLVVSTVLSVIASVHVAMTKRDVRSANAWVGVIILSPIIGPLAYAVAGINRMRRTSYIAKRSRRQRRLSAALAHYAVPDGVIECQFGGRMEALRRLGDRVALHALTSGNQLMPLETGDAAYEAMGQAVDAARHSILMETYIFDRDGAGLTLADKLIAAHKRGVTVRVLIDAVGARYSVPSIVQYLEEGGVTVACFNGKVIMGLRLPYANLRTHRKILVVDGTTAFMGGMNIRDAFVGPNAAHDTHFKVSGPVVADLFAVAADDWHFETGEALDSDVWQIRLHEIADSPAGFTRVVVTGPDSNLECNHKVLTGAFSVAKRSIRIMSPYFLPDAVFLASLATAARRGVDVEIVVPSKNNLAIVSHAMNGQFEQIIKNGCRIFRSTGPFDHSKLLVVDGRWAFVGSSNMDSRSLRLNFEVDLEVYDQTFAAFVEDRMMKSKEGAQEVSLSELQNQPFALKLLQRVLWLGSPFL
;
A
#
# COMPACT_ATOMS: atom_id res chain seq x y z
N MET A 1 -15.05 1.14 -55.50
CA MET A 1 -14.48 1.20 -54.12
C MET A 1 -14.63 -0.15 -53.42
N PHE A 2 -15.83 -0.76 -53.41
CA PHE A 2 -16.04 -2.10 -52.86
C PHE A 2 -15.22 -3.20 -53.57
N ASP A 3 -15.08 -3.15 -54.90
CA ASP A 3 -14.28 -4.15 -55.63
C ASP A 3 -12.80 -4.10 -55.27
N VAL A 4 -12.25 -2.91 -55.03
CA VAL A 4 -10.86 -2.73 -54.61
C VAL A 4 -10.64 -3.30 -53.21
N VAL A 5 -11.54 -2.99 -52.27
CA VAL A 5 -11.47 -3.55 -50.92
C VAL A 5 -11.64 -5.06 -50.96
N TYR A 6 -12.60 -5.58 -51.71
CA TYR A 6 -12.84 -7.01 -51.86
C TYR A 6 -11.68 -7.75 -52.54
N THR A 7 -11.01 -7.13 -53.50
CA THR A 7 -9.87 -7.75 -54.20
C THR A 7 -8.60 -7.72 -53.35
N TYR A 8 -8.37 -6.64 -52.61
CA TYR A 8 -7.11 -6.41 -51.90
C TYR A 8 -7.21 -6.53 -50.38
N TRP A 9 -8.33 -6.99 -49.80
CA TRP A 9 -8.50 -7.08 -48.35
C TRP A 9 -7.35 -7.81 -47.62
N PRO A 10 -6.70 -8.88 -48.15
CA PRO A 10 -5.58 -9.51 -47.45
C PRO A 10 -4.34 -8.61 -47.39
N HIS A 11 -4.07 -7.87 -48.46
CA HIS A 11 -2.96 -6.93 -48.56
C HIS A 11 -3.20 -5.71 -47.66
N ILE A 12 -4.43 -5.19 -47.67
CA ILE A 12 -4.86 -4.10 -46.79
C ILE A 12 -4.72 -4.54 -45.34
N LEU A 13 -5.20 -5.74 -44.99
CA LEU A 13 -5.10 -6.29 -43.63
C LEU A 13 -3.64 -6.47 -43.20
N LEU A 14 -2.77 -6.99 -44.08
CA LEU A 14 -1.34 -7.12 -43.82
C LEU A 14 -0.67 -5.76 -43.59
N VAL A 15 -0.93 -4.78 -44.44
CA VAL A 15 -0.35 -3.44 -44.31
C VAL A 15 -0.82 -2.77 -43.02
N VAL A 16 -2.13 -2.78 -42.76
CA VAL A 16 -2.72 -2.18 -41.54
C VAL A 16 -2.18 -2.86 -40.29
N SER A 17 -2.18 -4.20 -40.25
CA SER A 17 -1.68 -4.94 -39.09
C SER A 17 -0.19 -4.70 -38.85
N THR A 18 0.63 -4.64 -39.92
CA THR A 18 2.06 -4.34 -39.83
C THR A 18 2.30 -2.93 -39.31
N VAL A 19 1.62 -1.93 -39.86
CA VAL A 19 1.73 -0.53 -39.41
C VAL A 19 1.33 -0.39 -37.94
N LEU A 20 0.20 -0.98 -37.54
CA LEU A 20 -0.25 -0.97 -36.14
C LEU A 20 0.76 -1.65 -35.22
N SER A 21 1.30 -2.80 -35.61
CA SER A 21 2.29 -3.53 -34.81
C SER A 21 3.63 -2.80 -34.71
N VAL A 22 4.10 -2.14 -35.77
CA VAL A 22 5.30 -1.30 -35.74
C VAL A 22 5.10 -0.10 -34.81
N ILE A 23 4.00 0.65 -34.97
CA ILE A 23 3.70 1.80 -34.11
C ILE A 23 3.60 1.38 -32.64
N ALA A 24 2.86 0.29 -32.35
CA ALA A 24 2.70 -0.21 -31.00
C ALA A 24 4.04 -0.68 -30.41
N SER A 25 4.86 -1.39 -31.17
CA SER A 25 6.18 -1.88 -30.72
C SER A 25 7.16 -0.74 -30.47
N VAL A 26 7.20 0.27 -31.35
CA VAL A 26 7.99 1.50 -31.12
C VAL A 26 7.51 2.20 -29.86
N HIS A 27 6.19 2.34 -29.68
CA HIS A 27 5.64 2.94 -28.47
C HIS A 27 6.03 2.13 -27.22
N VAL A 28 5.97 0.79 -27.25
CA VAL A 28 6.46 -0.08 -26.17
C VAL A 28 7.92 0.22 -25.86
N ALA A 29 8.80 0.17 -26.86
CA ALA A 29 10.24 0.39 -26.70
C ALA A 29 10.57 1.78 -26.13
N MET A 30 9.81 2.81 -26.53
CA MET A 30 10.05 4.19 -26.11
C MET A 30 9.44 4.54 -24.75
N THR A 31 8.48 3.77 -24.24
CA THR A 31 7.71 4.15 -23.03
C THR A 31 7.80 3.16 -21.87
N LYS A 32 8.02 1.87 -22.13
CA LYS A 32 8.13 0.86 -21.07
C LYS A 32 9.53 0.87 -20.47
N ARG A 33 9.60 1.05 -19.15
CA ARG A 33 10.86 1.04 -18.38
C ARG A 33 11.34 -0.36 -18.03
N ASP A 34 10.40 -1.29 -17.88
CA ASP A 34 10.71 -2.69 -17.57
C ASP A 34 10.85 -3.50 -18.86
N VAL A 35 12.07 -4.02 -19.10
CA VAL A 35 12.41 -4.75 -20.32
C VAL A 35 11.59 -6.03 -20.46
N ARG A 36 11.28 -6.72 -19.35
CA ARG A 36 10.49 -7.96 -19.39
C ARG A 36 9.05 -7.69 -19.85
N SER A 37 8.42 -6.66 -19.29
CA SER A 37 7.10 -6.19 -19.71
C SER A 37 7.12 -5.69 -21.15
N ALA A 38 8.17 -4.95 -21.55
CA ALA A 38 8.33 -4.49 -22.93
C ALA A 38 8.40 -5.67 -23.91
N ASN A 39 9.26 -6.66 -23.64
CA ASN A 39 9.40 -7.86 -24.48
C ASN A 39 8.10 -8.67 -24.54
N ALA A 40 7.39 -8.81 -23.42
CA ALA A 40 6.10 -9.50 -23.40
C ALA A 40 5.07 -8.79 -24.29
N TRP A 41 4.95 -7.46 -24.18
CA TRP A 41 4.04 -6.68 -25.03
C TRP A 41 4.42 -6.73 -26.51
N VAL A 42 5.71 -6.59 -26.84
CA VAL A 42 6.21 -6.74 -28.21
C VAL A 42 5.90 -8.13 -28.74
N GLY A 43 6.10 -9.18 -27.93
CA GLY A 43 5.74 -10.55 -28.28
C GLY A 43 4.25 -10.70 -28.61
N VAL A 44 3.36 -10.18 -27.75
CA VAL A 44 1.90 -10.18 -27.99
C VAL A 44 1.54 -9.42 -29.26
N ILE A 45 2.17 -8.27 -29.50
CA ILE A 45 1.95 -7.43 -30.69
C ILE A 45 2.38 -8.12 -31.99
N ILE A 46 3.49 -8.86 -31.96
CA ILE A 46 4.03 -9.56 -33.13
C ILE A 46 3.26 -10.86 -33.40
N LEU A 47 2.98 -11.64 -32.35
CA LEU A 47 2.31 -12.95 -32.46
C LEU A 47 0.81 -12.84 -32.73
N SER A 48 0.20 -11.70 -32.41
CA SER A 48 -1.22 -11.44 -32.62
C SER A 48 -1.41 -10.10 -33.35
N PRO A 49 -1.25 -10.06 -34.69
CA PRO A 49 -1.48 -8.84 -35.46
C PRO A 49 -2.90 -8.31 -35.23
N ILE A 50 -3.06 -6.98 -35.17
CA ILE A 50 -4.32 -6.26 -34.84
C ILE A 50 -4.75 -6.41 -33.37
N ILE A 51 -4.99 -7.63 -32.89
CA ILE A 51 -5.46 -7.86 -31.51
C ILE A 51 -4.40 -7.44 -30.50
N GLY A 52 -3.13 -7.76 -30.75
CA GLY A 52 -2.00 -7.40 -29.88
C GLY A 52 -1.83 -5.88 -29.72
N PRO A 53 -1.73 -5.09 -30.81
CA PRO A 53 -1.77 -3.63 -30.75
C PRO A 53 -3.00 -3.07 -30.03
N LEU A 54 -4.18 -3.64 -30.25
CA LEU A 54 -5.42 -3.20 -29.59
C LEU A 54 -5.38 -3.48 -28.09
N ALA A 55 -4.99 -4.69 -27.69
CA ALA A 55 -4.79 -5.08 -26.30
C ALA A 55 -3.76 -4.17 -25.61
N TYR A 56 -2.66 -3.86 -26.29
CA TYR A 56 -1.65 -2.93 -25.81
C TYR A 56 -2.20 -1.50 -25.63
N ALA A 57 -2.99 -1.01 -26.58
CA ALA A 57 -3.58 0.32 -26.50
C ALA A 57 -4.55 0.47 -25.31
N VAL A 58 -5.24 -0.61 -24.94
CA VAL A 58 -6.19 -0.66 -23.81
C VAL A 58 -5.48 -0.87 -22.48
N ALA A 59 -4.59 -1.87 -22.38
CA ALA A 59 -4.02 -2.33 -21.10
C ALA A 59 -2.53 -2.02 -20.93
N GLY A 60 -1.79 -1.81 -22.01
CA GLY A 60 -0.34 -1.60 -21.99
C GLY A 60 0.09 -0.15 -21.84
N ILE A 61 -0.68 0.82 -22.31
CA ILE A 61 -0.34 2.25 -22.20
C ILE A 61 -0.71 2.77 -20.81
N ASN A 62 0.30 3.16 -20.01
CA ASN A 62 0.05 3.81 -18.73
C ASN A 62 -0.34 5.28 -18.94
N ARG A 63 -1.63 5.60 -18.76
CA ARG A 63 -2.19 6.95 -18.98
C ARG A 63 -2.17 7.84 -17.72
N MET A 64 -1.54 7.40 -16.63
CA MET A 64 -1.44 8.11 -15.34
C MET A 64 -0.41 9.25 -15.32
N ARG A 65 -0.41 10.12 -16.33
CA ARG A 65 0.36 11.37 -16.30
C ARG A 65 -0.61 12.54 -16.38
N ARG A 66 -0.92 13.17 -15.24
CA ARG A 66 -1.82 14.34 -15.19
C ARG A 66 -1.09 15.57 -14.69
N THR A 67 -0.80 16.47 -15.63
CA THR A 67 -0.13 17.77 -15.42
C THR A 67 -0.93 18.73 -14.52
N SER A 68 -2.27 18.69 -14.56
CA SER A 68 -3.13 19.60 -13.78
C SER A 68 -3.18 19.27 -12.28
N TYR A 69 -2.95 18.01 -11.91
CA TYR A 69 -2.99 17.54 -10.52
C TYR A 69 -1.71 17.86 -9.74
N ILE A 70 -0.55 17.71 -10.41
CA ILE A 70 0.78 18.03 -9.85
C ILE A 70 0.83 19.49 -9.36
N ALA A 71 0.21 20.42 -10.08
CA ALA A 71 0.21 21.84 -9.73
C ALA A 71 -0.53 22.14 -8.41
N LYS A 72 -1.70 21.54 -8.16
CA LYS A 72 -2.45 21.74 -6.89
C LYS A 72 -1.82 21.01 -5.72
N ARG A 73 -1.38 19.76 -5.93
CA ARG A 73 -0.60 18.99 -4.96
C ARG A 73 0.61 19.78 -4.46
N SER A 74 1.32 20.46 -5.37
CA SER A 74 2.48 21.30 -5.02
C SER A 74 2.12 22.48 -4.09
N ARG A 75 0.92 23.08 -4.20
CA ARG A 75 0.52 24.22 -3.37
C ARG A 75 0.17 23.79 -1.95
N ARG A 76 -0.60 22.71 -1.79
CA ARG A 76 -0.92 22.12 -0.48
C ARG A 76 0.35 21.65 0.21
N GLN A 77 1.21 20.93 -0.51
CA GLN A 77 2.50 20.47 0.03
C GLN A 77 3.33 21.64 0.55
N ARG A 78 3.49 22.73 -0.22
CA ARG A 78 4.23 23.91 0.25
C ARG A 78 3.65 24.55 1.51
N ARG A 79 2.32 24.65 1.61
CA ARG A 79 1.65 25.18 2.82
C ARG A 79 1.91 24.29 4.03
N LEU A 80 1.79 22.98 3.86
CA LEU A 80 2.06 22.01 4.91
C LEU A 80 3.52 22.03 5.32
N SER A 81 4.46 22.00 4.38
CA SER A 81 5.90 22.08 4.68
C SER A 81 6.24 23.35 5.47
N ALA A 82 5.61 24.48 5.17
CA ALA A 82 5.81 25.71 5.95
C ALA A 82 5.23 25.59 7.37
N ALA A 83 4.03 25.04 7.52
CA ALA A 83 3.39 24.83 8.83
C ALA A 83 4.14 23.80 9.70
N LEU A 84 4.75 22.79 9.06
CA LEU A 84 5.49 21.72 9.73
C LEU A 84 6.97 22.05 9.94
N ALA A 85 7.46 23.21 9.51
CA ALA A 85 8.88 23.56 9.58
C ALA A 85 9.42 23.53 11.01
N HIS A 86 8.60 23.86 12.00
CA HIS A 86 8.95 23.78 13.42
C HIS A 86 9.26 22.36 13.90
N TYR A 87 8.67 21.35 13.26
CA TYR A 87 8.84 19.93 13.60
C TYR A 87 9.90 19.23 12.75
N ALA A 88 10.56 19.97 11.85
CA ALA A 88 11.62 19.43 11.00
C ALA A 88 12.75 18.85 11.86
N VAL A 89 13.24 17.67 11.48
CA VAL A 89 14.33 17.02 12.19
C VAL A 89 15.65 17.72 11.85
N PRO A 90 16.37 18.28 12.85
CA PRO A 90 17.66 18.90 12.59
C PRO A 90 18.70 17.89 12.08
N ASP A 91 19.62 18.36 11.24
CA ASP A 91 20.72 17.53 10.74
C ASP A 91 21.57 16.98 11.89
N GLY A 92 22.00 15.72 11.77
CA GLY A 92 22.83 15.04 12.76
C GLY A 92 22.09 14.43 13.95
N VAL A 93 20.81 14.76 14.17
CA VAL A 93 20.02 14.16 15.28
C VAL A 93 19.85 12.65 15.09
N ILE A 94 19.48 12.20 13.88
CA ILE A 94 19.37 10.76 13.59
C ILE A 94 20.73 10.07 13.68
N GLU A 95 21.81 10.73 13.25
CA GLU A 95 23.17 10.18 13.39
C GLU A 95 23.55 10.00 14.87
N CYS A 96 23.27 10.99 15.71
CA CYS A 96 23.56 10.95 17.14
C CYS A 96 22.77 9.83 17.85
N GLN A 97 21.48 9.69 17.56
CA GLN A 97 20.61 8.74 18.27
C GLN A 97 20.62 7.32 17.68
N PHE A 98 20.74 7.19 16.36
CA PHE A 98 20.60 5.91 15.64
C PHE A 98 21.85 5.47 14.86
N GLY A 99 22.83 6.35 14.70
CA GLY A 99 24.11 6.10 14.02
C GLY A 99 24.12 6.52 12.55
N GLY A 100 25.31 6.74 11.98
CA GLY A 100 25.49 7.28 10.63
C GLY A 100 24.83 6.48 9.49
N ARG A 101 24.57 5.19 9.70
CA ARG A 101 23.84 4.33 8.74
C ARG A 101 22.36 4.68 8.66
N MET A 102 21.74 4.96 9.80
CA MET A 102 20.33 5.39 9.86
C MET A 102 20.18 6.82 9.37
N GLU A 103 21.20 7.67 9.57
CA GLU A 103 21.26 9.00 8.93
C GLU A 103 21.36 8.89 7.39
N ALA A 104 22.12 7.92 6.86
CA ALA A 104 22.14 7.66 5.42
C ALA A 104 20.76 7.21 4.90
N LEU A 105 20.02 6.41 5.67
CA LEU A 105 18.65 6.02 5.35
C LEU A 105 17.68 7.22 5.39
N ARG A 106 17.79 8.08 6.42
CA ARG A 106 17.02 9.33 6.50
C ARG A 106 17.21 10.16 5.24
N ARG A 107 18.46 10.41 4.85
CA ARG A 107 18.81 11.19 3.64
C ARG A 107 18.27 10.57 2.36
N LEU A 108 18.27 9.24 2.24
CA LEU A 108 17.62 8.57 1.12
C LEU A 108 16.13 8.87 1.12
N GLY A 109 15.45 8.65 2.24
CA GLY A 109 14.03 8.90 2.39
C GLY A 109 13.65 10.36 2.10
N ASP A 110 14.46 11.34 2.52
CA ASP A 110 14.22 12.77 2.23
C ASP A 110 14.25 13.10 0.73
N ARG A 111 14.94 12.27 -0.07
CA ARG A 111 15.06 12.45 -1.53
C ARG A 111 14.00 11.69 -2.32
N VAL A 112 13.48 10.59 -1.78
CA VAL A 112 12.55 9.71 -2.51
C VAL A 112 11.10 9.89 -2.07
N ALA A 113 10.88 10.20 -0.79
CA ALA A 113 9.55 10.40 -0.23
C ALA A 113 9.05 11.82 -0.50
N LEU A 114 7.72 11.94 -0.60
CA LEU A 114 7.07 13.23 -0.78
C LEU A 114 7.10 14.08 0.51
N HIS A 115 6.96 13.42 1.65
CA HIS A 115 6.81 14.05 2.96
C HIS A 115 8.16 14.09 3.68
N ALA A 116 8.35 15.09 4.52
CA ALA A 116 9.57 15.23 5.32
C ALA A 116 9.50 14.33 6.57
N LEU A 117 10.67 13.97 7.10
CA LEU A 117 10.73 13.39 8.44
C LEU A 117 10.42 14.48 9.48
N THR A 118 9.54 14.17 10.42
CA THR A 118 9.12 15.10 11.48
C THR A 118 9.30 14.49 12.87
N SER A 119 9.55 15.35 13.84
CA SER A 119 9.54 15.03 15.27
C SER A 119 8.16 15.32 15.88
N GLY A 120 7.98 15.02 17.18
CA GLY A 120 6.74 15.35 17.88
C GLY A 120 5.53 14.48 17.49
N ASN A 121 5.77 13.31 16.91
CA ASN A 121 4.73 12.35 16.58
C ASN A 121 4.54 11.33 17.71
N GLN A 122 3.29 10.94 17.95
CA GLN A 122 2.94 9.81 18.81
C GLN A 122 2.25 8.74 17.99
N LEU A 123 2.69 7.50 18.15
CA LEU A 123 2.13 6.33 17.50
C LEU A 123 1.68 5.35 18.57
N MET A 124 0.38 5.09 18.64
CA MET A 124 -0.21 4.08 19.51
C MET A 124 -0.66 2.89 18.65
N PRO A 125 0.01 1.74 18.77
CA PRO A 125 -0.42 0.52 18.10
C PRO A 125 -1.76 0.00 18.63
N LEU A 126 -2.56 -0.56 17.73
CA LEU A 126 -3.85 -1.19 17.97
C LEU A 126 -3.79 -2.60 17.37
N GLU A 127 -3.61 -3.60 18.22
CA GLU A 127 -3.26 -4.98 17.83
C GLU A 127 -4.45 -5.84 17.39
N THR A 128 -5.68 -5.39 17.63
CA THR A 128 -6.91 -6.13 17.31
C THR A 128 -7.93 -5.22 16.66
N GLY A 129 -8.87 -5.80 15.89
CA GLY A 129 -9.99 -5.06 15.33
C GLY A 129 -10.86 -4.43 16.41
N ASP A 130 -11.09 -5.14 17.52
CA ASP A 130 -11.83 -4.61 18.67
C ASP A 130 -11.21 -3.30 19.19
N ALA A 131 -9.91 -3.29 19.47
CA ALA A 131 -9.20 -2.11 19.97
C ALA A 131 -9.15 -0.99 18.91
N ALA A 132 -8.95 -1.35 17.63
CA ALA A 132 -8.88 -0.38 16.56
C ALA A 132 -10.24 0.30 16.30
N TYR A 133 -11.31 -0.49 16.21
CA TYR A 133 -12.65 -0.02 15.89
C TYR A 133 -13.24 0.77 17.05
N GLU A 134 -12.98 0.36 18.29
CA GLU A 134 -13.34 1.14 19.47
C GLU A 134 -12.65 2.51 19.47
N ALA A 135 -11.32 2.56 19.28
CA ALA A 135 -10.57 3.81 19.28
C ALA A 135 -10.99 4.75 18.14
N MET A 136 -11.23 4.21 16.95
CA MET A 136 -11.79 4.98 15.82
C MET A 136 -13.18 5.51 16.14
N GLY A 137 -14.07 4.67 16.69
CA GLY A 137 -15.41 5.04 17.09
C GLY A 137 -15.43 6.15 18.13
N GLN A 138 -14.59 6.06 19.16
CA GLN A 138 -14.44 7.10 20.19
C GLN A 138 -13.98 8.43 19.58
N ALA A 139 -13.04 8.41 18.64
CA ALA A 139 -12.60 9.62 17.95
C ALA A 139 -13.73 10.23 17.10
N VAL A 140 -14.48 9.42 16.36
CA VAL A 140 -15.65 9.87 15.58
C VAL A 140 -16.75 10.45 16.47
N ASP A 141 -17.00 9.86 17.63
CA ASP A 141 -17.97 10.37 18.60
C ASP A 141 -17.53 11.72 19.20
N ALA A 142 -16.23 11.87 19.44
CA ALA A 142 -15.63 13.10 19.96
C ALA A 142 -15.50 14.22 18.91
N ALA A 143 -15.57 13.92 17.63
CA ALA A 143 -15.35 14.87 16.54
C ALA A 143 -16.24 16.12 16.64
N ARG A 144 -15.67 17.27 16.30
CA ARG A 144 -16.30 18.60 16.41
C ARG A 144 -16.39 19.35 15.08
N HIS A 145 -15.51 19.06 14.11
CA HIS A 145 -15.38 19.86 12.90
C HIS A 145 -15.43 19.01 11.64
N SER A 146 -14.57 18.00 11.54
CA SER A 146 -14.40 17.27 10.29
C SER A 146 -13.93 15.84 10.47
N ILE A 147 -14.43 14.95 9.62
CA ILE A 147 -13.95 13.57 9.50
C ILE A 147 -13.68 13.29 8.02
N LEU A 148 -12.46 12.86 7.71
CA LEU A 148 -12.08 12.36 6.40
C LEU A 148 -11.63 10.91 6.53
N MET A 149 -12.34 10.01 5.87
CA MET A 149 -12.02 8.59 5.86
C MET A 149 -11.74 8.11 4.44
N GLU A 150 -10.69 7.31 4.29
CA GLU A 150 -10.36 6.55 3.09
C GLU A 150 -10.12 5.10 3.49
N THR A 151 -10.75 4.14 2.82
CA THR A 151 -10.51 2.71 3.07
C THR A 151 -10.67 1.86 1.82
N TYR A 152 -9.96 0.73 1.77
CA TYR A 152 -10.16 -0.26 0.72
C TYR A 152 -11.51 -0.97 0.89
N ILE A 153 -11.67 -1.80 1.93
CA ILE A 153 -12.92 -2.51 2.23
C ILE A 153 -13.62 -1.87 3.43
N PHE A 154 -14.92 -1.64 3.25
CA PHE A 154 -15.86 -1.28 4.29
C PHE A 154 -17.10 -2.16 4.09
N ASP A 155 -17.21 -3.23 4.88
CA ASP A 155 -18.31 -4.17 4.78
C ASP A 155 -19.56 -3.65 5.51
N ARG A 156 -20.74 -4.01 5.02
CA ARG A 156 -22.02 -3.79 5.71
C ARG A 156 -22.35 -4.96 6.63
N ASP A 157 -21.50 -5.16 7.63
CA ASP A 157 -21.61 -6.18 8.68
C ASP A 157 -21.70 -5.52 10.07
N GLY A 158 -21.60 -6.28 11.17
CA GLY A 158 -21.83 -5.74 12.52
C GLY A 158 -20.87 -4.61 12.89
N ALA A 159 -19.58 -4.83 12.67
CA ALA A 159 -18.51 -3.85 12.89
C ALA A 159 -18.66 -2.65 11.95
N GLY A 160 -18.94 -2.91 10.67
CA GLY A 160 -19.12 -1.85 9.69
C GLY A 160 -20.32 -0.96 9.96
N LEU A 161 -21.47 -1.56 10.28
CA LEU A 161 -22.68 -0.80 10.65
C LEU A 161 -22.44 0.04 11.90
N THR A 162 -21.74 -0.50 12.91
CA THR A 162 -21.40 0.24 14.13
C THR A 162 -20.59 1.50 13.83
N LEU A 163 -19.57 1.40 12.98
CA LEU A 163 -18.78 2.57 12.58
C LEU A 163 -19.57 3.53 11.69
N ALA A 164 -20.36 3.01 10.75
CA ALA A 164 -21.20 3.81 9.87
C ALA A 164 -22.25 4.62 10.64
N ASP A 165 -22.90 4.02 11.64
CA ASP A 165 -23.86 4.69 12.53
C ASP A 165 -23.20 5.87 13.27
N LYS A 166 -21.96 5.70 13.73
CA LYS A 166 -21.18 6.78 14.37
C LYS A 166 -20.87 7.90 13.40
N LEU A 167 -20.48 7.59 12.16
CA LEU A 167 -20.25 8.59 11.11
C LEU A 167 -21.53 9.35 10.75
N ILE A 168 -22.66 8.65 10.62
CA ILE A 168 -23.98 9.24 10.39
C ILE A 168 -24.38 10.13 11.57
N ALA A 169 -24.16 9.67 12.81
CA ALA A 169 -24.42 10.45 14.01
C ALA A 169 -23.56 11.72 14.05
N ALA A 170 -22.27 11.63 13.70
CA ALA A 170 -21.38 12.79 13.60
C ALA A 170 -21.87 13.80 12.57
N HIS A 171 -22.27 13.33 11.38
CA HIS A 171 -22.88 14.16 10.36
C HIS A 171 -24.14 14.88 10.87
N LYS A 172 -25.05 14.16 11.54
CA LYS A 172 -26.27 14.73 12.16
C LYS A 172 -25.98 15.75 13.26
N ARG A 173 -24.82 15.65 13.94
CA ARG A 173 -24.35 16.67 14.90
C ARG A 173 -23.76 17.92 14.23
N GLY A 174 -23.64 17.94 12.91
CA GLY A 174 -23.07 19.05 12.14
C GLY A 174 -21.59 18.92 11.80
N VAL A 175 -20.96 17.76 12.08
CA VAL A 175 -19.57 17.49 11.66
C VAL A 175 -19.52 17.28 10.14
N THR A 176 -18.54 17.87 9.48
CA THR A 176 -18.33 17.67 8.03
C THR A 176 -17.70 16.30 7.81
N VAL A 177 -18.42 15.34 7.21
CA VAL A 177 -17.93 13.98 7.00
C VAL A 177 -17.73 13.70 5.51
N ARG A 178 -16.57 13.13 5.15
CA ARG A 178 -16.21 12.63 3.82
C ARG A 178 -15.68 11.21 3.91
N VAL A 179 -16.25 10.30 3.12
CA VAL A 179 -15.86 8.88 3.12
C VAL A 179 -15.53 8.43 1.70
N LEU A 180 -14.29 8.03 1.46
CA LEU A 180 -13.81 7.46 0.21
C LEU A 180 -13.62 5.94 0.38
N ILE A 181 -14.28 5.15 -0.46
CA ILE A 181 -14.16 3.68 -0.44
C ILE A 181 -13.66 3.22 -1.80
N ASP A 182 -12.76 2.23 -1.85
CA ASP A 182 -12.37 1.66 -3.16
C ASP A 182 -13.58 1.00 -3.85
N ALA A 183 -13.74 1.25 -5.15
CA ALA A 183 -14.90 0.76 -5.88
C ALA A 183 -14.99 -0.78 -5.99
N VAL A 184 -13.88 -1.51 -5.86
CA VAL A 184 -13.90 -2.99 -5.75
C VAL A 184 -14.18 -3.40 -4.31
N GLY A 185 -13.52 -2.75 -3.34
CA GLY A 185 -13.75 -3.00 -1.92
C GLY A 185 -15.21 -2.81 -1.48
N ALA A 186 -15.89 -1.77 -2.00
CA ALA A 186 -17.30 -1.48 -1.73
C ALA A 186 -18.29 -2.58 -2.16
N ARG A 187 -17.84 -3.58 -2.94
CA ARG A 187 -18.67 -4.68 -3.48
C ARG A 187 -18.48 -6.01 -2.73
N TYR A 188 -17.60 -6.05 -1.73
CA TYR A 188 -17.44 -7.24 -0.90
C TYR A 188 -18.67 -7.52 -0.02
N SER A 189 -19.48 -6.50 0.25
CA SER A 189 -20.77 -6.63 0.94
C SER A 189 -21.94 -6.31 0.00
N VAL A 190 -23.00 -7.11 0.09
CA VAL A 190 -24.27 -6.92 -0.61
C VAL A 190 -25.40 -7.03 0.41
N PRO A 191 -26.19 -5.96 0.65
CA PRO A 191 -26.08 -4.62 0.05
C PRO A 191 -24.80 -3.88 0.50
N SER A 192 -24.30 -2.97 -0.35
CA SER A 192 -23.09 -2.18 -0.05
C SER A 192 -23.32 -1.22 1.12
N ILE A 193 -22.26 -0.92 1.88
CA ILE A 193 -22.28 0.11 2.92
C ILE A 193 -22.41 1.53 2.36
N VAL A 194 -22.00 1.75 1.10
CA VAL A 194 -22.05 3.08 0.45
C VAL A 194 -23.47 3.63 0.50
N GLN A 195 -24.45 2.84 0.06
CA GLN A 195 -25.85 3.22 0.06
C GLN A 195 -26.35 3.55 1.46
N TYR A 196 -25.91 2.81 2.48
CA TYR A 196 -26.32 3.02 3.86
C TYR A 196 -25.82 4.37 4.42
N LEU A 197 -24.57 4.73 4.12
CA LEU A 197 -23.99 6.02 4.49
C LEU A 197 -24.66 7.19 3.76
N GLU A 198 -24.94 7.02 2.45
CA GLU A 198 -25.64 8.02 1.63
C GLU A 198 -27.07 8.27 2.12
N GLU A 199 -27.83 7.21 2.44
CA GLU A 199 -29.16 7.28 3.06
C GLU A 199 -29.11 7.99 4.43
N GLY A 200 -27.99 7.89 5.15
CA GLY A 200 -27.72 8.61 6.39
C GLY A 200 -27.29 10.08 6.22
N GLY A 201 -27.15 10.56 4.98
CA GLY A 201 -26.73 11.93 4.63
C GLY A 201 -25.21 12.15 4.54
N VAL A 202 -24.41 11.12 4.77
CA VAL A 202 -22.94 11.22 4.69
C VAL A 202 -22.52 11.36 3.23
N THR A 203 -21.60 12.27 2.94
CA THR A 203 -21.03 12.42 1.59
C THR A 203 -19.99 11.32 1.34
N VAL A 204 -20.31 10.40 0.43
CA VAL A 204 -19.47 9.24 0.09
C VAL A 204 -19.01 9.34 -1.38
N ALA A 205 -17.81 8.84 -1.66
CA ALA A 205 -17.31 8.64 -3.02
C ALA A 205 -16.65 7.27 -3.16
N CYS A 206 -16.65 6.74 -4.39
CA CYS A 206 -16.00 5.46 -4.71
C CYS A 206 -14.74 5.72 -5.56
N PHE A 207 -13.56 5.43 -5.02
CA PHE A 207 -12.29 5.60 -5.73
C PHE A 207 -12.26 4.72 -7.00
N ASN A 208 -12.00 5.34 -8.15
CA ASN A 208 -12.07 4.71 -9.47
C ASN A 208 -13.45 4.10 -9.80
N GLY A 209 -14.55 4.59 -9.22
CA GLY A 209 -15.91 4.11 -9.51
C GLY A 209 -16.30 4.23 -10.99
N LYS A 210 -15.89 5.33 -11.64
CA LYS A 210 -16.17 5.62 -13.07
C LYS A 210 -15.50 4.64 -14.05
N VAL A 211 -14.48 3.91 -13.60
CA VAL A 211 -13.79 2.87 -14.39
C VAL A 211 -14.66 1.65 -14.59
N ILE A 212 -15.42 1.30 -13.56
CA ILE A 212 -16.19 0.06 -13.53
C ILE A 212 -17.52 0.21 -14.29
N MET A 213 -17.93 1.45 -14.62
CA MET A 213 -19.03 1.78 -15.54
C MET A 213 -18.60 1.84 -17.02
N GLY A 214 -17.47 1.23 -17.39
CA GLY A 214 -17.01 1.10 -18.78
C GLY A 214 -16.30 2.32 -19.38
N LEU A 215 -16.26 3.46 -18.69
CA LEU A 215 -15.75 4.73 -19.23
C LEU A 215 -14.23 4.92 -19.08
N ARG A 216 -13.52 4.08 -18.30
CA ARG A 216 -12.09 4.27 -17.95
C ARG A 216 -11.28 2.96 -17.81
N LEU A 217 -11.46 1.99 -18.71
CA LEU A 217 -10.76 0.67 -18.69
C LEU A 217 -9.23 0.71 -18.39
N PRO A 218 -8.42 1.68 -18.87
CA PRO A 218 -6.98 1.74 -18.57
C PRO A 218 -6.64 1.92 -17.07
N TYR A 219 -7.61 2.27 -16.24
CA TYR A 219 -7.45 2.52 -14.80
C TYR A 219 -8.02 1.36 -13.94
N ALA A 220 -8.47 0.26 -14.56
CA ALA A 220 -9.19 -0.81 -13.86
C ALA A 220 -8.31 -1.59 -12.87
N ASN A 221 -6.99 -1.53 -13.02
CA ASN A 221 -6.05 -2.16 -12.12
C ASN A 221 -5.62 -1.27 -10.95
N LEU A 222 -6.02 0.01 -10.95
CA LEU A 222 -5.64 0.97 -9.93
C LEU A 222 -6.61 0.91 -8.77
N ARG A 223 -6.09 0.65 -7.57
CA ARG A 223 -6.88 0.52 -6.34
C ARG A 223 -6.27 1.36 -5.25
N THR A 224 -7.11 2.02 -4.48
CA THR A 224 -6.64 2.53 -3.19
C THR A 224 -6.66 1.38 -2.21
N HIS A 225 -5.51 1.11 -1.63
CA HIS A 225 -5.35 0.12 -0.58
C HIS A 225 -4.99 0.79 0.76
N ARG A 226 -5.11 2.12 0.80
CA ARG A 226 -4.94 2.95 1.99
C ARG A 226 -6.11 2.74 2.95
N LYS A 227 -5.82 2.79 4.25
CA LYS A 227 -6.81 2.87 5.32
C LYS A 227 -6.40 4.05 6.18
N ILE A 228 -7.09 5.17 6.01
CA ILE A 228 -6.80 6.43 6.69
C ILE A 228 -8.11 6.95 7.26
N LEU A 229 -8.12 7.33 8.53
CA LEU A 229 -9.21 8.10 9.13
C LEU A 229 -8.58 9.32 9.82
N VAL A 230 -8.91 10.52 9.39
CA VAL A 230 -8.48 11.78 10.02
C VAL A 230 -9.67 12.43 10.71
N VAL A 231 -9.50 12.79 11.98
CA VAL A 231 -10.52 13.43 12.81
C VAL A 231 -10.03 14.80 13.28
N ASP A 232 -10.80 15.84 12.95
CA ASP A 232 -10.59 17.25 13.30
C ASP A 232 -9.20 17.82 12.95
N GLY A 233 -8.45 17.15 12.07
CA GLY A 233 -7.06 17.50 11.77
C GLY A 233 -6.10 17.34 12.96
N THR A 234 -6.49 16.59 13.99
CA THR A 234 -5.71 16.41 15.25
C THR A 234 -5.20 14.99 15.44
N THR A 235 -6.01 14.01 15.05
CA THR A 235 -5.77 12.58 15.24
C THR A 235 -6.01 11.89 13.90
N ALA A 236 -5.16 10.93 13.58
CA ALA A 236 -5.40 10.03 12.46
C ALA A 236 -5.29 8.57 12.88
N PHE A 237 -5.88 7.69 12.09
CA PHE A 237 -5.74 6.25 12.19
C PHE A 237 -5.28 5.73 10.85
N MET A 238 -4.34 4.79 10.87
CA MET A 238 -3.90 4.12 9.66
C MET A 238 -3.30 2.73 9.94
N GLY A 239 -3.26 1.84 8.93
CA GLY A 239 -2.64 0.51 9.09
C GLY A 239 -3.14 -0.50 8.07
N GLY A 240 -3.12 -1.79 8.44
CA GLY A 240 -3.50 -2.89 7.56
C GLY A 240 -5.00 -3.24 7.57
N MET A 241 -5.71 -2.90 8.65
CA MET A 241 -7.10 -3.32 8.89
C MET A 241 -8.10 -2.69 7.91
N ASN A 242 -8.86 -3.54 7.24
CA ASN A 242 -10.13 -3.14 6.61
C ASN A 242 -11.23 -3.04 7.67
N ILE A 243 -12.40 -2.46 7.34
CA ILE A 243 -13.55 -2.41 8.26
C ILE A 243 -14.49 -3.59 7.97
N ARG A 244 -14.46 -4.61 8.83
CA ARG A 244 -15.28 -5.83 8.72
C ARG A 244 -15.23 -6.70 9.98
N ASP A 245 -16.24 -7.54 10.18
CA ASP A 245 -16.38 -8.48 11.31
C ASP A 245 -15.24 -9.50 11.38
N ALA A 246 -14.52 -9.75 10.28
CA ALA A 246 -13.41 -10.69 10.25
C ALA A 246 -12.24 -10.32 11.20
N PHE A 247 -12.19 -9.10 11.74
CA PHE A 247 -11.19 -8.64 12.71
C PHE A 247 -11.74 -8.53 14.16
N VAL A 248 -12.99 -8.94 14.40
CA VAL A 248 -13.69 -8.79 15.69
C VAL A 248 -13.88 -10.16 16.37
N GLY A 249 -13.54 -10.24 17.66
CA GLY A 249 -13.79 -11.41 18.49
C GLY A 249 -12.64 -12.43 18.55
N PRO A 250 -12.83 -13.54 19.29
CA PRO A 250 -11.74 -14.41 19.77
C PRO A 250 -11.06 -15.25 18.69
N ASN A 251 -11.71 -15.47 17.54
CA ASN A 251 -11.18 -16.24 16.41
C ASN A 251 -10.89 -15.36 15.19
N ALA A 252 -10.83 -14.04 15.41
CA ALA A 252 -10.68 -13.09 14.33
C ALA A 252 -9.31 -13.15 13.66
N ALA A 253 -9.24 -12.69 12.42
CA ALA A 253 -7.97 -12.38 11.81
C ALA A 253 -7.26 -11.30 12.65
N HIS A 254 -5.94 -11.40 12.73
CA HIS A 254 -5.12 -10.39 13.35
C HIS A 254 -4.61 -9.40 12.30
N ASP A 255 -4.36 -8.17 12.71
CA ASP A 255 -3.68 -7.15 11.91
C ASP A 255 -3.16 -6.10 12.88
N THR A 256 -2.44 -5.08 12.41
CA THR A 256 -2.03 -3.94 13.23
C THR A 256 -2.52 -2.64 12.60
N HIS A 257 -3.17 -1.83 13.42
CA HIS A 257 -3.56 -0.46 13.10
C HIS A 257 -2.87 0.51 14.06
N PHE A 258 -2.84 1.78 13.73
CA PHE A 258 -2.11 2.78 14.50
C PHE A 258 -2.97 4.02 14.66
N LYS A 259 -3.19 4.43 15.91
CA LYS A 259 -3.67 5.78 16.22
C LYS A 259 -2.45 6.69 16.28
N VAL A 260 -2.47 7.75 15.49
CA VAL A 260 -1.35 8.69 15.38
C VAL A 260 -1.80 10.11 15.66
N SER A 261 -0.92 10.87 16.31
CA SER A 261 -1.10 12.29 16.55
C SER A 261 0.22 13.03 16.37
N GLY A 262 0.14 14.35 16.19
CA GLY A 262 1.28 15.20 15.86
C GLY A 262 1.37 15.50 14.36
N PRO A 263 2.51 16.05 13.91
CA PRO A 263 2.74 16.53 12.53
C PRO A 263 2.35 15.57 11.42
N VAL A 264 2.52 14.25 11.62
CA VAL A 264 2.21 13.20 10.66
C VAL A 264 0.73 13.18 10.24
N VAL A 265 -0.18 13.70 11.08
CA VAL A 265 -1.61 13.84 10.76
C VAL A 265 -1.82 14.74 9.55
N ALA A 266 -0.99 15.77 9.40
CA ALA A 266 -1.05 16.70 8.27
C ALA A 266 -0.74 15.99 6.95
N ASP A 267 0.26 15.10 6.97
CA ASP A 267 0.66 14.31 5.80
C ASP A 267 -0.43 13.29 5.45
N LEU A 268 -0.95 12.54 6.43
CA LEU A 268 -2.03 11.57 6.21
C LEU A 268 -3.31 12.25 5.67
N PHE A 269 -3.66 13.42 6.22
CA PHE A 269 -4.75 14.24 5.69
C PHE A 269 -4.48 14.66 4.25
N ALA A 270 -3.26 15.12 3.94
CA ALA A 270 -2.91 15.56 2.59
C ALA A 270 -3.10 14.44 1.57
N VAL A 271 -2.71 13.20 1.92
CA VAL A 271 -2.86 12.00 1.08
C VAL A 271 -4.34 11.71 0.82
N ALA A 272 -5.15 11.55 1.87
CA ALA A 272 -6.57 11.24 1.72
C ALA A 272 -7.35 12.39 1.02
N ALA A 273 -6.97 13.64 1.27
CA ALA A 273 -7.61 14.81 0.66
C ALA A 273 -7.18 15.01 -0.81
N ASP A 274 -6.01 14.50 -1.19
CA ASP A 274 -5.55 14.39 -2.57
C ASP A 274 -6.42 13.36 -3.33
N ASP A 275 -6.61 12.16 -2.76
CA ASP A 275 -7.42 11.10 -3.39
C ASP A 275 -8.91 11.48 -3.45
N TRP A 276 -9.44 12.14 -2.42
CA TRP A 276 -10.78 12.73 -2.43
C TRP A 276 -10.94 13.72 -3.59
N HIS A 277 -9.97 14.63 -3.75
CA HIS A 277 -9.99 15.61 -4.83
C HIS A 277 -9.90 14.94 -6.20
N PHE A 278 -9.11 13.87 -6.32
CA PHE A 278 -8.97 13.12 -7.57
C PHE A 278 -10.30 12.53 -8.04
N GLU A 279 -11.10 11.96 -7.13
CA GLU A 279 -12.36 11.32 -7.49
C GLU A 279 -13.51 12.33 -7.66
N THR A 280 -13.63 13.30 -6.74
CA THR A 280 -14.80 14.19 -6.65
C THR A 280 -14.60 15.55 -7.29
N GLY A 281 -13.35 16.03 -7.38
CA GLY A 281 -13.03 17.40 -7.76
C GLY A 281 -13.20 18.43 -6.63
N GLU A 282 -13.71 18.05 -5.46
CA GLU A 282 -13.82 18.91 -4.28
C GLU A 282 -12.43 19.14 -3.68
N ALA A 283 -12.07 20.38 -3.36
CA ALA A 283 -10.87 20.70 -2.60
C ALA A 283 -11.25 20.85 -1.12
N LEU A 284 -10.52 20.16 -0.24
CA LEU A 284 -10.72 20.24 1.21
C LEU A 284 -9.78 21.30 1.80
N ASP A 285 -10.05 22.58 1.51
CA ASP A 285 -9.21 23.72 1.88
C ASP A 285 -9.91 24.80 2.72
N SER A 286 -11.16 24.57 3.11
CA SER A 286 -11.91 25.43 4.03
C SER A 286 -11.50 25.25 5.50
N ASP A 287 -11.92 26.17 6.36
CA ASP A 287 -11.49 26.22 7.77
C ASP A 287 -11.85 24.99 8.60
N VAL A 288 -12.90 24.25 8.21
CA VAL A 288 -13.28 23.00 8.88
C VAL A 288 -12.23 21.90 8.72
N TRP A 289 -11.41 21.97 7.66
CA TRP A 289 -10.35 21.00 7.33
C TRP A 289 -8.96 21.42 7.82
N GLN A 290 -8.87 22.42 8.69
CA GLN A 290 -7.57 22.86 9.22
C GLN A 290 -6.90 21.77 10.04
N ILE A 291 -5.59 21.61 9.84
CA ILE A 291 -4.75 20.79 10.69
C ILE A 291 -4.54 21.51 12.01
N ARG A 292 -4.80 20.81 13.11
CA ARG A 292 -4.73 21.34 14.47
C ARG A 292 -3.76 20.50 15.28
N LEU A 293 -2.50 20.89 15.20
CA LEU A 293 -1.44 20.28 15.99
C LEU A 293 -1.58 20.82 17.41
N HIS A 294 -1.85 19.93 18.37
CA HIS A 294 -1.72 20.27 19.78
C HIS A 294 -0.23 20.20 20.13
N GLU A 295 0.24 21.09 21.01
CA GLU A 295 1.55 20.93 21.63
C GLU A 295 1.51 19.64 22.46
N ILE A 296 2.08 18.58 21.91
CA ILE A 296 2.27 17.33 22.64
C ILE A 296 3.42 17.59 23.62
N ALA A 297 3.07 17.80 24.88
CA ALA A 297 4.04 17.93 25.96
C ALA A 297 4.90 16.66 26.07
N ASP A 298 6.22 16.82 26.01
CA ASP A 298 7.27 15.91 26.50
C ASP A 298 7.00 14.40 26.37
N SER A 299 6.51 13.96 25.21
CA SER A 299 6.55 12.55 24.85
C SER A 299 7.90 12.26 24.21
N PRO A 300 8.60 11.16 24.53
CA PRO A 300 9.74 10.71 23.74
C PRO A 300 9.20 10.36 22.35
N ALA A 301 9.18 11.35 21.45
CA ALA A 301 8.53 11.25 20.17
C ALA A 301 9.47 10.60 19.16
N GLY A 302 9.03 9.49 18.57
CA GLY A 302 9.70 8.90 17.42
C GLY A 302 9.74 9.87 16.25
N PHE A 303 10.83 9.83 15.47
CA PHE A 303 10.86 10.56 14.20
C PHE A 303 10.08 9.79 13.17
N THR A 304 9.09 10.43 12.53
CA THR A 304 8.15 9.74 11.65
C THR A 304 7.93 10.47 10.35
N ARG A 305 7.77 9.69 9.29
CA ARG A 305 7.42 10.17 7.95
C ARG A 305 6.36 9.28 7.34
N VAL A 306 5.40 9.89 6.66
CA VAL A 306 4.50 9.17 5.75
C VAL A 306 5.22 8.86 4.45
N VAL A 307 5.24 7.59 4.08
CA VAL A 307 5.74 7.09 2.81
C VAL A 307 4.55 6.66 1.96
N VAL A 308 4.33 7.36 0.86
CA VAL A 308 3.27 7.03 -0.10
C VAL A 308 3.85 6.36 -1.32
N THR A 309 3.19 5.29 -1.76
CA THR A 309 3.45 4.67 -3.06
C THR A 309 2.17 4.63 -3.88
N GLY A 310 2.34 4.75 -5.19
CA GLY A 310 1.28 4.55 -6.17
C GLY A 310 1.84 4.64 -7.59
N PRO A 311 1.06 4.24 -8.61
CA PRO A 311 1.47 4.33 -10.02
C PRO A 311 1.39 5.77 -10.58
N ASP A 312 1.81 6.75 -9.77
CA ASP A 312 1.83 8.19 -10.03
C ASP A 312 3.26 8.74 -9.93
N SER A 313 3.43 10.00 -9.50
CA SER A 313 4.76 10.58 -9.26
C SER A 313 5.57 9.88 -8.16
N ASN A 314 4.94 9.05 -7.32
CA ASN A 314 5.56 8.34 -6.20
C ASN A 314 5.80 6.86 -6.51
N LEU A 315 5.93 6.51 -7.79
CA LEU A 315 6.17 5.15 -8.23
C LEU A 315 7.40 4.55 -7.50
N GLU A 316 7.17 3.39 -6.89
CA GLU A 316 8.18 2.58 -6.20
C GLU A 316 8.88 3.33 -5.04
N CYS A 317 8.21 4.27 -4.37
CA CYS A 317 8.78 5.02 -3.26
C CYS A 317 9.10 4.12 -2.04
N ASN A 318 8.10 3.39 -1.53
CA ASN A 318 8.28 2.38 -0.49
C ASN A 318 9.38 1.38 -0.86
N HIS A 319 9.41 0.88 -2.10
CA HIS A 319 10.43 -0.04 -2.60
C HIS A 319 11.86 0.52 -2.46
N LYS A 320 12.07 1.80 -2.80
CA LYS A 320 13.36 2.49 -2.64
C LYS A 320 13.76 2.64 -1.17
N VAL A 321 12.82 3.07 -0.32
CA VAL A 321 13.06 3.23 1.13
C VAL A 321 13.46 1.88 1.75
N LEU A 322 12.71 0.82 1.46
CA LEU A 322 12.96 -0.53 1.94
C LEU A 322 14.29 -1.11 1.44
N THR A 323 14.61 -0.94 0.14
CA THR A 323 15.90 -1.35 -0.43
C THR A 323 17.06 -0.61 0.25
N GLY A 324 16.88 0.67 0.55
CA GLY A 324 17.80 1.46 1.35
C GLY A 324 17.98 0.89 2.76
N ALA A 325 16.88 0.59 3.44
CA ALA A 325 16.87 0.03 4.79
C ALA A 325 17.64 -1.29 4.85
N PHE A 326 17.42 -2.18 3.89
CA PHE A 326 18.15 -3.45 3.80
C PHE A 326 19.63 -3.27 3.49
N SER A 327 19.98 -2.20 2.76
CA SER A 327 21.37 -1.87 2.45
C SER A 327 22.13 -1.38 3.68
N VAL A 328 21.46 -0.67 4.60
CA VAL A 328 22.09 -0.13 5.82
C VAL A 328 22.05 -1.09 7.02
N ALA A 329 21.16 -2.09 6.99
CA ALA A 329 20.99 -3.09 8.05
C ALA A 329 22.30 -3.76 8.47
N LYS A 330 22.51 -3.88 9.78
CA LYS A 330 23.75 -4.41 10.39
C LYS A 330 23.56 -5.74 11.13
N ARG A 331 22.42 -5.91 11.80
CA ARG A 331 22.16 -7.02 12.74
C ARG A 331 20.97 -7.85 12.27
N SER A 332 19.83 -7.23 12.02
CA SER A 332 18.59 -7.95 11.73
C SER A 332 17.68 -7.23 10.75
N ILE A 333 16.95 -8.02 9.97
CA ILE A 333 15.79 -7.58 9.19
C ILE A 333 14.66 -8.54 9.56
N ARG A 334 13.60 -8.03 10.16
CA ARG A 334 12.41 -8.80 10.54
C ARG A 334 11.23 -8.31 9.74
N ILE A 335 10.56 -9.22 9.03
CA ILE A 335 9.44 -8.90 8.14
C ILE A 335 8.25 -9.76 8.54
N MET A 336 7.08 -9.15 8.67
CA MET A 336 5.79 -9.84 8.73
C MET A 336 4.90 -9.30 7.63
N SER A 337 4.39 -10.20 6.79
CA SER A 337 3.48 -9.85 5.71
C SER A 337 2.55 -11.04 5.42
N PRO A 338 1.24 -10.81 5.21
CA PRO A 338 0.34 -11.89 4.79
C PRO A 338 0.73 -12.44 3.41
N TYR A 339 1.17 -11.54 2.54
CA TYR A 339 1.57 -11.83 1.18
C TYR A 339 3.02 -11.38 1.00
N PHE A 340 3.92 -12.35 0.96
CA PHE A 340 5.35 -12.12 0.73
C PHE A 340 5.69 -12.65 -0.67
N LEU A 341 5.53 -11.79 -1.68
CA LEU A 341 5.80 -12.01 -3.11
C LEU A 341 6.73 -10.92 -3.68
N PRO A 342 7.92 -10.72 -3.06
CA PRO A 342 8.83 -9.66 -3.47
C PRO A 342 9.32 -9.83 -4.92
N ASP A 343 9.64 -8.70 -5.55
CA ASP A 343 10.26 -8.70 -6.87
C ASP A 343 11.75 -9.10 -6.81
N ALA A 344 12.38 -9.23 -7.98
CA ALA A 344 13.77 -9.63 -8.08
C ALA A 344 14.75 -8.66 -7.40
N VAL A 345 14.45 -7.36 -7.37
CA VAL A 345 15.34 -6.36 -6.75
C VAL A 345 15.28 -6.51 -5.23
N PHE A 346 14.07 -6.66 -4.69
CA PHE A 346 13.85 -6.85 -3.27
C PHE A 346 14.45 -8.16 -2.78
N LEU A 347 14.25 -9.26 -3.52
CA LEU A 347 14.90 -10.54 -3.26
C LEU A 347 16.44 -10.43 -3.24
N ALA A 348 17.02 -9.75 -4.24
CA ALA A 348 18.47 -9.56 -4.31
C ALA A 348 19.00 -8.72 -3.14
N SER A 349 18.27 -7.70 -2.71
CA SER A 349 18.65 -6.86 -1.57
C SER A 349 18.62 -7.62 -0.24
N LEU A 350 17.60 -8.44 0.01
CA LEU A 350 17.52 -9.31 1.18
C LEU A 350 18.60 -10.39 1.16
N ALA A 351 18.80 -11.04 0.01
CA ALA A 351 19.87 -12.02 -0.18
C ALA A 351 21.25 -11.40 0.09
N THR A 352 21.47 -10.17 -0.40
CA THR A 352 22.72 -9.44 -0.14
C THR A 352 22.88 -9.15 1.34
N ALA A 353 21.83 -8.69 2.04
CA ALA A 353 21.88 -8.45 3.47
C ALA A 353 22.21 -9.73 4.27
N ALA A 354 21.53 -10.84 3.97
CA ALA A 354 21.79 -12.12 4.59
C ALA A 354 23.25 -12.58 4.37
N ARG A 355 23.80 -12.39 3.16
CA ARG A 355 25.21 -12.71 2.84
C ARG A 355 26.21 -11.81 3.57
N ARG A 356 25.83 -10.61 3.99
CA ARG A 356 26.65 -9.75 4.87
C ARG A 356 26.64 -10.21 6.34
N GLY A 357 25.87 -11.24 6.69
CA GLY A 357 25.70 -11.74 8.05
C GLY A 357 24.56 -11.06 8.82
N VAL A 358 23.64 -10.37 8.14
CA VAL A 358 22.41 -9.86 8.75
C VAL A 358 21.43 -11.00 8.94
N ASP A 359 20.82 -11.13 10.13
CA ASP A 359 19.79 -12.12 10.39
C ASP A 359 18.46 -11.69 9.77
N VAL A 360 18.04 -12.35 8.69
CA VAL A 360 16.82 -12.03 7.96
C VAL A 360 15.75 -13.08 8.28
N GLU A 361 14.72 -12.66 9.01
CA GLU A 361 13.56 -13.50 9.31
C GLU A 361 12.28 -12.93 8.72
N ILE A 362 11.49 -13.82 8.10
CA ILE A 362 10.23 -13.49 7.45
C ILE A 362 9.13 -14.35 8.06
N VAL A 363 8.11 -13.73 8.63
CA VAL A 363 6.92 -14.39 9.17
C VAL A 363 5.76 -14.24 8.18
N VAL A 364 5.18 -15.37 7.79
CA VAL A 364 4.02 -15.45 6.90
C VAL A 364 2.95 -16.34 7.54
N PRO A 365 1.66 -16.15 7.27
CA PRO A 365 0.63 -17.02 7.80
C PRO A 365 0.72 -18.43 7.20
N SER A 366 0.53 -19.46 8.03
CA SER A 366 0.42 -20.84 7.56
C SER A 366 -0.85 -21.06 6.72
N LYS A 367 -1.94 -20.36 7.04
CA LYS A 367 -3.20 -20.36 6.30
C LYS A 367 -3.47 -18.97 5.76
N ASN A 368 -3.43 -18.85 4.44
CA ASN A 368 -3.77 -17.63 3.71
C ASN A 368 -5.25 -17.65 3.31
N ASN A 369 -5.90 -16.49 3.36
CA ASN A 369 -7.25 -16.30 2.84
C ASN A 369 -7.33 -16.45 1.29
N LEU A 370 -6.19 -16.32 0.59
CA LEU A 370 -6.07 -16.45 -0.86
C LEU A 370 -5.16 -17.63 -1.24
N ALA A 371 -5.76 -18.74 -1.66
CA ALA A 371 -5.00 -19.97 -2.02
C ALA A 371 -4.02 -19.75 -3.18
N ILE A 372 -4.41 -18.97 -4.19
CA ILE A 372 -3.55 -18.65 -5.35
C ILE A 372 -2.27 -17.95 -4.89
N VAL A 373 -2.40 -16.94 -4.03
CA VAL A 373 -1.28 -16.18 -3.47
C VAL A 373 -0.41 -17.09 -2.61
N SER A 374 -1.02 -17.93 -1.78
CA SER A 374 -0.29 -18.93 -0.98
C SER A 374 0.59 -19.84 -1.85
N HIS A 375 0.05 -20.42 -2.92
CA HIS A 375 0.83 -21.27 -3.82
C HIS A 375 1.93 -20.50 -4.57
N ALA A 376 1.66 -19.27 -5.01
CA ALA A 376 2.66 -18.42 -5.63
C ALA A 376 3.82 -18.10 -4.67
N MET A 377 3.53 -17.79 -3.40
CA MET A 377 4.54 -17.54 -2.36
C MET A 377 5.45 -18.75 -2.19
N ASN A 378 4.87 -19.96 -2.08
CA ASN A 378 5.63 -21.19 -1.95
C ASN A 378 6.57 -21.44 -3.15
N GLY A 379 6.16 -21.02 -4.36
CA GLY A 379 6.95 -21.16 -5.57
C GLY A 379 8.31 -20.42 -5.55
N GLN A 380 8.52 -19.45 -4.65
CA GLN A 380 9.76 -18.68 -4.55
C GLN A 380 10.52 -18.86 -3.23
N PHE A 381 9.94 -19.51 -2.21
CA PHE A 381 10.59 -19.69 -0.90
C PHE A 381 11.96 -20.38 -1.01
N GLU A 382 12.11 -21.30 -1.96
CA GLU A 382 13.39 -21.96 -2.24
C GLU A 382 14.51 -20.95 -2.57
N GLN A 383 14.20 -19.89 -3.32
CA GLN A 383 15.18 -18.86 -3.69
C GLN A 383 15.56 -17.97 -2.50
N ILE A 384 14.62 -17.72 -1.60
CA ILE A 384 14.83 -16.90 -0.41
C ILE A 384 15.71 -17.65 0.60
N ILE A 385 15.35 -18.90 0.92
CA ILE A 385 16.01 -19.71 1.93
C ILE A 385 17.45 -20.06 1.52
N LYS A 386 17.68 -20.41 0.25
CA LYS A 386 19.04 -20.68 -0.28
C LYS A 386 20.02 -19.52 -0.12
N ASN A 387 19.50 -18.30 0.03
CA ASN A 387 20.29 -17.09 0.19
C ASN A 387 20.49 -16.67 1.65
N GLY A 388 20.12 -17.51 2.62
CA GLY A 388 20.40 -17.29 4.05
C GLY A 388 19.27 -16.56 4.80
N CYS A 389 18.14 -16.30 4.15
CA CYS A 389 16.94 -15.80 4.83
C CYS A 389 16.17 -16.97 5.46
N ARG A 390 15.45 -16.72 6.55
CA ARG A 390 14.63 -17.72 7.25
C ARG A 390 13.17 -17.36 7.14
N ILE A 391 12.32 -18.34 6.84
CA ILE A 391 10.88 -18.14 6.69
C ILE A 391 10.16 -18.96 7.75
N PHE A 392 9.25 -18.32 8.49
CA PHE A 392 8.43 -18.92 9.54
C PHE A 392 6.96 -18.84 9.13
N ARG A 393 6.27 -19.98 9.15
CA ARG A 393 4.81 -20.05 8.96
C ARG A 393 4.13 -19.96 10.32
N SER A 394 3.54 -18.81 10.63
CA SER A 394 2.79 -18.62 11.88
C SER A 394 1.55 -19.50 11.91
N THR A 395 1.33 -20.14 13.06
CA THR A 395 0.12 -20.94 13.33
C THR A 395 -0.94 -20.08 13.98
N GLY A 396 -2.21 -20.51 13.92
CA GLY A 396 -3.34 -19.76 14.48
C GLY A 396 -4.14 -18.98 13.44
N PRO A 397 -4.89 -17.93 13.88
CA PRO A 397 -5.69 -17.09 13.00
C PRO A 397 -4.83 -16.40 11.92
N PHE A 398 -5.48 -16.03 10.82
CA PHE A 398 -4.80 -15.32 9.73
C PHE A 398 -4.29 -13.95 10.23
N ASP A 399 -2.99 -13.71 10.12
CA ASP A 399 -2.37 -12.44 10.47
C ASP A 399 -2.10 -11.63 9.19
N HIS A 400 -2.80 -10.50 9.06
CA HIS A 400 -2.75 -9.59 7.95
C HIS A 400 -1.83 -8.38 8.20
N SER A 401 -1.05 -8.37 9.28
CA SER A 401 -0.15 -7.26 9.60
C SER A 401 0.94 -7.07 8.54
N LYS A 402 1.27 -5.80 8.23
CA LYS A 402 2.40 -5.43 7.37
C LYS A 402 3.42 -4.66 8.19
N LEU A 403 4.36 -5.41 8.76
CA LEU A 403 5.29 -4.91 9.75
C LEU A 403 6.71 -5.24 9.31
N LEU A 404 7.62 -4.31 9.54
CA LEU A 404 9.03 -4.51 9.26
C LEU A 404 9.88 -3.75 10.26
N VAL A 405 10.93 -4.40 10.76
CA VAL A 405 11.94 -3.78 11.63
C VAL A 405 13.34 -4.08 11.13
N VAL A 406 14.20 -3.07 11.20
CA VAL A 406 15.64 -3.18 10.96
C VAL A 406 16.40 -2.80 12.22
N ASP A 407 17.28 -3.70 12.65
CA ASP A 407 18.22 -3.53 13.77
C ASP A 407 17.58 -3.10 15.12
N GLY A 408 16.29 -3.37 15.34
CA GLY A 408 15.53 -2.93 16.52
C GLY A 408 15.49 -1.40 16.69
N ARG A 409 15.66 -0.64 15.59
CA ARG A 409 15.87 0.82 15.61
C ARG A 409 14.99 1.58 14.63
N TRP A 410 14.67 0.95 13.52
CA TRP A 410 13.88 1.53 12.44
C TRP A 410 12.74 0.59 12.12
N ALA A 411 11.53 1.12 12.06
CA ALA A 411 10.34 0.37 11.72
C ALA A 411 9.66 0.95 10.47
N PHE A 412 9.02 0.06 9.72
CA PHE A 412 8.21 0.39 8.57
C PHE A 412 6.89 -0.38 8.66
N VAL A 413 5.80 0.36 8.84
CA VAL A 413 4.49 -0.22 9.14
C VAL A 413 3.41 0.46 8.31
N GLY A 414 2.38 -0.27 7.88
CA GLY A 414 1.28 0.37 7.18
C GLY A 414 0.39 -0.55 6.39
N SER A 415 0.04 -0.15 5.18
CA SER A 415 -0.87 -0.87 4.30
C SER A 415 -0.16 -1.74 3.25
N SER A 416 1.12 -1.45 2.95
CA SER A 416 1.88 -2.12 1.89
C SER A 416 2.20 -3.57 2.23
N ASN A 417 1.64 -4.51 1.46
CA ASN A 417 2.16 -5.86 1.46
C ASN A 417 3.54 -5.91 0.78
N MET A 418 4.29 -6.97 1.06
CA MET A 418 5.58 -7.25 0.42
C MET A 418 5.39 -8.03 -0.89
N ASP A 419 4.53 -7.54 -1.78
CA ASP A 419 4.27 -8.11 -3.10
C ASP A 419 4.43 -7.08 -4.23
N SER A 420 4.64 -7.57 -5.45
CA SER A 420 4.91 -6.73 -6.61
C SER A 420 3.78 -5.75 -6.93
N ARG A 421 2.53 -6.13 -6.65
CA ARG A 421 1.37 -5.29 -6.89
C ARG A 421 1.28 -4.13 -5.90
N SER A 422 1.47 -4.39 -4.62
CA SER A 422 1.43 -3.38 -3.56
C SER A 422 2.60 -2.39 -3.67
N LEU A 423 3.79 -2.88 -4.06
CA LEU A 423 4.97 -2.03 -4.23
C LEU A 423 4.96 -1.15 -5.50
N ARG A 424 4.03 -1.37 -6.45
CA ARG A 424 4.05 -0.71 -7.77
C ARG A 424 2.71 -0.18 -8.28
N LEU A 425 1.63 -0.90 -8.04
CA LEU A 425 0.33 -0.70 -8.69
C LEU A 425 -0.77 -0.19 -7.75
N ASN A 426 -0.77 -0.62 -6.49
CA ASN A 426 -1.73 -0.10 -5.52
C ASN A 426 -1.27 1.26 -5.01
N PHE A 427 -2.24 2.10 -4.65
CA PHE A 427 -1.97 3.24 -3.80
C PHE A 427 -1.89 2.75 -2.36
N GLU A 428 -0.73 2.91 -1.74
CA GLU A 428 -0.44 2.47 -0.37
C GLU A 428 0.00 3.67 0.47
N VAL A 429 -0.05 3.48 1.79
CA VAL A 429 0.43 4.44 2.79
C VAL A 429 1.10 3.70 3.94
N ASP A 430 2.33 4.10 4.24
CA ASP A 430 3.14 3.51 5.31
C ASP A 430 3.79 4.60 6.16
N LEU A 431 4.20 4.23 7.37
CA LEU A 431 4.99 5.05 8.27
C LEU A 431 6.40 4.50 8.35
N GLU A 432 7.35 5.38 8.08
CA GLU A 432 8.74 5.20 8.42
C GLU A 432 8.98 5.79 9.81
N VAL A 433 9.50 5.00 10.74
CA VAL A 433 9.64 5.38 12.15
C VAL A 433 11.06 5.09 12.67
N TYR A 434 11.73 6.12 13.19
CA TYR A 434 12.99 6.00 13.93
C TYR A 434 12.67 6.13 15.42
N ASP A 435 12.53 4.99 16.09
CA ASP A 435 12.21 4.89 17.50
C ASP A 435 12.51 3.45 17.97
N GLN A 436 13.35 3.30 19.00
CA GLN A 436 13.74 1.98 19.51
C GLN A 436 12.61 1.30 20.29
N THR A 437 11.80 2.07 21.03
CA THR A 437 10.67 1.54 21.79
C THR A 437 9.58 1.05 20.84
N PHE A 438 9.28 1.82 19.81
CA PHE A 438 8.34 1.40 18.77
C PHE A 438 8.86 0.21 17.97
N ALA A 439 10.14 0.20 17.58
CA ALA A 439 10.75 -0.93 16.89
C ALA A 439 10.72 -2.21 17.74
N ALA A 440 10.97 -2.11 19.04
CA ALA A 440 10.86 -3.24 19.97
C ALA A 440 9.42 -3.77 20.06
N PHE A 441 8.41 -2.88 20.14
CA PHE A 441 7.01 -3.29 20.08
C PHE A 441 6.70 -4.12 18.82
N VAL A 442 7.17 -3.64 17.66
CA VAL A 442 6.93 -4.33 16.39
C VAL A 442 7.67 -5.68 16.35
N GLU A 443 8.90 -5.75 16.85
CA GLU A 443 9.63 -7.02 16.98
C GLU A 443 8.91 -8.00 17.92
N ASP A 444 8.45 -7.55 19.08
CA ASP A 444 7.69 -8.38 20.03
C ASP A 444 6.41 -8.93 19.39
N ARG A 445 5.70 -8.12 18.61
CA ARG A 445 4.52 -8.57 17.87
C ARG A 445 4.85 -9.68 16.87
N MET A 446 6.00 -9.60 16.20
CA MET A 446 6.48 -10.66 15.31
C MET A 446 6.91 -11.92 16.07
N MET A 447 7.58 -11.75 17.21
CA MET A 447 8.04 -12.87 18.03
C MET A 447 6.84 -13.65 18.58
N LYS A 448 5.79 -12.98 19.04
CA LYS A 448 4.52 -13.63 19.43
C LYS A 448 3.92 -14.46 18.30
N SER A 449 3.83 -13.93 17.07
CA SER A 449 3.35 -14.73 15.93
C SER A 449 4.31 -15.86 15.51
N LYS A 450 5.58 -15.77 15.91
CA LYS A 450 6.58 -16.81 15.68
C LYS A 450 6.52 -17.91 16.74
N GLU A 451 5.93 -17.67 17.91
CA GLU A 451 5.68 -18.70 18.92
C GLU A 451 4.79 -19.81 18.30
N GLY A 452 5.31 -21.03 18.24
CA GLY A 452 4.62 -22.14 17.59
C GLY A 452 4.57 -22.08 16.05
N ALA A 453 5.30 -21.14 15.43
CA ALA A 453 5.47 -21.11 13.99
C ALA A 453 6.40 -22.24 13.52
N GLN A 454 6.14 -22.74 12.31
CA GLN A 454 6.99 -23.75 11.67
C GLN A 454 7.99 -23.08 10.74
N GLU A 455 9.27 -23.32 10.96
CA GLU A 455 10.30 -22.88 10.02
C GLU A 455 10.22 -23.70 8.73
N VAL A 456 10.20 -23.01 7.59
CA VAL A 456 10.15 -23.65 6.28
C VAL A 456 11.51 -24.24 5.97
N SER A 457 11.58 -25.57 5.83
CA SER A 457 12.83 -26.24 5.50
C SER A 457 13.08 -26.30 3.99
N LEU A 458 14.33 -26.11 3.58
CA LEU A 458 14.72 -26.24 2.18
C LEU A 458 14.45 -27.67 1.64
N SER A 459 14.70 -28.68 2.48
CA SER A 459 14.43 -30.09 2.16
C SER A 459 12.95 -30.37 1.92
N GLU A 460 12.06 -29.80 2.72
CA GLU A 460 10.61 -29.93 2.53
C GLU A 460 10.19 -29.37 1.17
N LEU A 461 10.68 -28.18 0.79
CA LEU A 461 10.37 -27.56 -0.50
C LEU A 461 10.91 -28.36 -1.69
N GLN A 462 12.08 -28.99 -1.54
CA GLN A 462 12.71 -29.77 -2.60
C GLN A 462 12.04 -31.12 -2.82
N ASN A 463 11.54 -31.74 -1.75
CA ASN A 463 10.92 -33.08 -1.78
C ASN A 463 9.41 -33.05 -2.10
N GLN A 464 8.84 -31.89 -2.46
CA GLN A 464 7.43 -31.81 -2.84
C GLN A 464 7.13 -32.58 -4.14
N PRO A 465 5.93 -33.17 -4.28
CA PRO A 465 5.51 -33.80 -5.53
C PRO A 465 5.61 -32.84 -6.71
N PHE A 466 6.09 -33.35 -7.85
CA PHE A 466 6.31 -32.53 -9.06
C PHE A 466 5.08 -31.72 -9.47
N ALA A 467 3.88 -32.32 -9.43
CA ALA A 467 2.64 -31.64 -9.81
C ALA A 467 2.35 -30.41 -8.93
N LEU A 468 2.57 -30.53 -7.62
CA LEU A 468 2.40 -29.41 -6.69
C LEU A 468 3.46 -28.32 -6.95
N LYS A 469 4.72 -28.72 -7.16
CA LYS A 469 5.81 -27.79 -7.47
C LYS A 469 5.56 -27.04 -8.78
N LEU A 470 5.07 -27.74 -9.81
CA LEU A 470 4.69 -27.15 -11.09
C LEU A 470 3.57 -26.13 -10.92
N LEU A 471 2.49 -26.49 -10.20
CA LEU A 471 1.39 -25.58 -9.90
C LEU A 471 1.87 -24.30 -9.22
N GLN A 472 2.67 -24.43 -8.16
CA GLN A 472 3.23 -23.28 -7.44
C GLN A 472 4.09 -22.39 -8.34
N ARG A 473 4.94 -22.98 -9.20
CA ARG A 473 5.79 -22.25 -10.14
C ARG A 473 4.98 -21.55 -11.22
N VAL A 474 3.92 -22.18 -11.74
CA VAL A 474 3.00 -21.58 -12.72
C VAL A 474 2.26 -20.39 -12.10
N LEU A 475 1.72 -20.55 -10.89
CA LEU A 475 1.04 -19.46 -10.19
C LEU A 475 2.01 -18.32 -9.83
N TRP A 476 3.25 -18.64 -9.49
CA TRP A 476 4.32 -17.65 -9.27
C TRP A 476 4.64 -16.81 -10.52
N LEU A 477 4.46 -17.33 -11.74
CA LEU A 477 4.61 -16.51 -12.97
C LEU A 477 3.58 -15.36 -13.04
N GLY A 478 2.45 -15.51 -12.33
CA GLY A 478 1.44 -14.46 -12.17
C GLY A 478 1.80 -13.38 -11.15
N SER A 479 2.92 -13.50 -10.42
CA SER A 479 3.32 -12.59 -9.34
C SER A 479 3.29 -11.10 -9.67
N PRO A 480 3.56 -10.61 -10.90
CA PRO A 480 3.44 -9.17 -11.20
C PRO A 480 2.01 -8.61 -11.05
N PHE A 481 1.01 -9.48 -10.98
CA PHE A 481 -0.41 -9.12 -10.88
C PHE A 481 -1.07 -9.55 -9.56
N LEU A 482 -0.39 -10.41 -8.79
CA LEU A 482 -0.86 -10.97 -7.53
C LEU A 482 -0.52 -10.10 -6.32
#